data_AF-A0A939W844-F1
#
_entry.id   AF-A0A939W844-F1
#
_cell.length_a   1.000
_cell.length_b   1.000
_cell.length_c   1.000
_cell.angle_alpha   90.00
_cell.angle_beta   90.00
_cell.angle_gamma   90.00
#
_symmetry.space_group_name_H-M   'P 1'
#
loop_
_entity.id
_entity.type
_entity.pdbx_description
1 polymer ?
#
loop_
_entity_poly.entity_id
_entity_poly.type
_entity_poly.pdbx_seq_one_letter_code
_entity_poly.pdbx_strand_id
1 'polypeptide(L)'
;MFKPGQHVLHMREANTSYECFLISAALGQYCADILQAGLFELGECKTMPSHLSAVNGADGKAFAYMLSRELWNAIRTDLKIAEAQLRSKEGVVAKEPLDDFKKFLDFWDFSYEYDPAVVCPVCGNETEDWRTDPFHPFTLANANIGGLLVFHCQECGATIRQKHFKDKMIAEFTPAPELRKA
;
A
#
# COMPACT_ATOMS: atom_id res chain seq x y z
N MET A 1 16.04 -3.78 10.99
CA MET A 1 16.50 -3.44 9.61
C MET A 1 15.31 -3.60 8.68
N PHE A 2 15.11 -2.66 7.74
CA PHE A 2 14.01 -2.73 6.78
C PHE A 2 14.19 -3.92 5.82
N LYS A 3 13.10 -4.60 5.48
CA LYS A 3 13.12 -5.62 4.42
C LYS A 3 13.16 -4.92 3.05
N PRO A 4 13.67 -5.57 1.98
CA PRO A 4 13.60 -5.02 0.63
C PRO A 4 12.16 -4.62 0.26
N GLY A 5 11.98 -3.37 -0.19
CA GLY A 5 10.67 -2.82 -0.56
C GLY A 5 9.73 -2.52 0.61
N GLN A 6 10.20 -2.60 1.85
CA GLN A 6 9.46 -2.14 3.03
C GLN A 6 10.16 -0.90 3.59
N HIS A 7 9.46 0.22 3.64
CA HIS A 7 10.03 1.48 4.12
C HIS A 7 9.38 2.01 5.38
N VAL A 8 8.25 1.45 5.81
CA VAL A 8 7.57 1.79 7.06
C VAL A 8 7.55 0.60 8.02
N LEU A 9 7.88 0.86 9.29
CA LEU A 9 7.76 -0.08 10.40
C LEU A 9 6.99 0.57 11.55
N HIS A 10 6.14 -0.22 12.20
CA HIS A 10 5.44 0.17 13.40
C HIS A 10 6.04 -0.57 14.60
N MET A 11 6.49 0.18 15.60
CA MET A 11 7.07 -0.37 16.83
C MET A 11 6.18 -0.03 18.01
N ARG A 12 5.76 -1.06 18.73
CA ARG A 12 5.05 -0.95 19.99
C ARG A 12 5.81 -1.72 21.04
N GLU A 13 6.12 -1.06 22.15
CA GLU A 13 6.76 -1.71 23.28
C GLU A 13 5.70 -2.44 24.12
N ALA A 14 5.96 -3.68 24.51
CA ALA A 14 4.94 -4.54 25.13
C ALA A 14 4.56 -4.09 26.56
N ASN A 15 5.47 -3.41 27.25
CA ASN A 15 5.33 -3.06 28.67
C ASN A 15 5.02 -1.58 28.91
N THR A 16 4.90 -0.78 27.84
CA THR A 16 4.57 0.65 27.91
C THR A 16 3.49 0.98 26.87
N SER A 17 2.79 2.10 27.05
CA SER A 17 1.90 2.64 25.99
C SER A 17 2.69 3.33 24.86
N TYR A 18 4.01 3.15 24.83
CA TYR A 18 4.90 3.81 23.88
C TYR A 18 4.79 3.15 22.51
N GLU A 19 4.46 3.96 21.52
CA GLU A 19 4.27 3.57 20.14
C GLU A 19 5.01 4.57 19.24
N CYS A 20 5.86 4.08 18.36
CA CYS A 20 6.55 4.90 17.38
C CYS A 20 6.58 4.24 16.01
N PHE A 21 6.77 5.07 14.98
CA PHE A 21 6.83 4.64 13.60
C PHE A 21 8.21 4.92 13.05
N LEU A 22 8.82 3.96 12.37
CA LEU A 22 10.09 4.13 11.71
C LEU A 22 9.87 4.18 10.21
N ILE A 23 10.43 5.20 9.56
CA ILE A 23 10.55 5.25 8.11
C ILE A 23 12.01 5.09 7.70
N SER A 24 12.27 4.42 6.57
CA SER A 24 13.63 4.30 6.04
C SER A 24 14.20 5.67 5.68
N ALA A 25 15.53 5.82 5.68
CA ALA A 25 16.16 7.05 5.23
C ALA A 25 15.78 7.44 3.79
N ALA A 26 15.65 6.44 2.90
CA ALA A 26 15.23 6.66 1.51
C ALA A 26 13.81 7.24 1.44
N LEU A 27 12.86 6.68 2.19
CA LEU A 27 11.51 7.23 2.25
C LEU A 27 11.49 8.61 2.88
N GLY A 28 12.22 8.83 3.98
CA GLY A 28 12.30 10.13 4.63
C GLY A 28 12.87 11.22 3.72
N GLN A 29 13.85 10.89 2.88
CA GLN A 29 14.36 11.80 1.85
C GLN A 29 13.34 12.03 0.73
N TYR A 30 12.64 10.98 0.30
CA TYR A 30 11.63 11.06 -0.75
C TYR A 30 10.42 11.93 -0.35
N CYS A 31 10.03 11.90 0.93
CA CYS A 31 8.88 12.63 1.47
C CYS A 31 9.25 13.80 2.38
N ALA A 32 10.42 14.41 2.17
CA ALA A 32 10.91 15.49 3.04
C ALA A 32 9.92 16.65 3.18
N ASP A 33 9.26 17.06 2.09
CA ASP A 33 8.26 18.13 2.11
C ASP A 33 7.02 17.75 2.92
N ILE A 34 6.57 16.50 2.83
CA ILE A 34 5.44 15.95 3.60
C ILE A 34 5.79 15.95 5.10
N LEU A 35 7.00 15.52 5.45
CA LEU A 35 7.49 15.56 6.83
C LEU A 35 7.54 16.99 7.37
N GLN A 36 8.03 17.94 6.57
CA GLN A 36 8.13 19.34 6.96
C GLN A 36 6.75 19.98 7.15
N ALA A 37 5.80 19.70 6.27
CA ALA A 37 4.42 20.17 6.39
C ALA A 37 3.76 19.65 7.68
N GLY A 38 3.86 18.34 7.95
CA GLY A 38 3.30 17.76 9.17
C GLY A 38 3.93 18.32 10.46
N LEU A 39 5.24 18.58 10.45
CA LEU A 39 5.92 19.23 11.58
C LEU A 39 5.44 20.67 11.79
N PHE A 40 5.22 21.42 10.72
CA PHE A 40 4.71 22.79 10.79
C PHE A 40 3.31 22.83 11.40
N GLU A 41 2.43 21.90 11.02
CA GLU A 41 1.07 21.80 11.57
C GLU A 41 1.05 21.44 13.06
N LEU A 42 1.96 20.57 13.50
CA LEU A 42 2.02 20.11 14.89
C LEU A 42 2.73 21.10 15.83
N GLY A 43 3.61 21.94 15.30
CA GLY A 43 4.42 22.87 16.09
C GLY A 43 5.42 22.17 17.00
N GLU A 44 5.83 22.84 18.09
CA GLU A 44 6.82 22.30 19.02
C GLU A 44 6.29 21.08 19.79
N CYS A 45 7.10 20.02 19.80
CA CYS A 45 6.79 18.81 20.54
C CYS A 45 6.93 19.07 22.05
N LYS A 46 5.82 19.01 22.79
CA LYS A 46 5.79 19.26 24.25
C LYS A 46 6.22 18.06 25.09
N THR A 47 6.48 16.92 24.45
CA THR A 47 6.82 15.64 25.10
C THR A 47 8.00 14.99 24.38
N MET A 48 8.90 14.33 25.09
CA MET A 48 9.95 13.54 24.45
C MET A 48 9.44 12.14 24.05
N PRO A 49 9.95 11.57 22.93
CA PRO A 49 10.86 12.19 21.96
C PRO A 49 10.12 13.13 20.99
N SER A 50 10.91 13.96 20.29
CA SER A 50 10.42 14.90 19.28
C SER A 50 9.58 14.20 18.20
N HIS A 51 8.67 14.95 17.57
CA HIS A 51 7.80 14.47 16.48
C HIS A 51 8.57 13.75 15.37
N LEU A 52 9.80 14.17 15.08
CA LEU A 52 10.72 13.51 14.17
C LEU A 52 12.12 13.40 14.81
N SER A 53 12.73 12.23 14.78
CA SER A 53 14.09 11.98 15.28
C SER A 53 14.87 11.08 14.32
N ALA A 54 16.11 11.42 14.00
CA ALA A 54 16.97 10.55 13.18
C ALA A 54 17.44 9.34 13.99
N VAL A 55 17.49 8.18 13.34
CA VAL A 55 18.09 6.96 13.89
C VAL A 55 19.38 6.70 13.11
N ASN A 56 20.50 6.89 13.79
CA ASN A 56 21.82 6.84 13.18
C ASN A 56 22.46 5.46 13.29
N GLY A 57 23.18 5.06 12.24
CA GLY A 57 24.00 3.87 12.21
C GLY A 57 25.32 4.08 12.94
N ALA A 58 26.14 3.02 12.99
CA ALA A 58 27.48 3.08 13.59
C ALA A 58 28.42 4.06 12.86
N ASP A 59 28.13 4.40 11.60
CA ASP A 59 28.84 5.39 10.80
C ASP A 59 28.37 6.84 11.03
N GLY A 60 27.41 7.05 11.94
CA GLY A 60 26.83 8.35 12.24
C GLY A 60 25.81 8.84 11.21
N LYS A 61 25.54 8.08 10.14
CA LYS A 61 24.52 8.45 9.13
C LYS A 61 23.15 7.93 9.54
N ALA A 62 22.13 8.73 9.29
CA ALA A 62 20.75 8.31 9.49
C ALA A 62 20.40 7.18 8.52
N PHE A 63 19.98 6.02 9.05
CA PHE A 63 19.43 4.93 8.23
C PHE A 63 17.90 4.86 8.33
N ALA A 64 17.31 5.53 9.32
CA ALA A 64 15.87 5.65 9.51
C ALA A 64 15.52 6.97 10.20
N TYR A 65 14.24 7.32 10.17
CA TYR A 65 13.65 8.37 10.99
C TYR A 65 12.53 7.79 11.83
N MET A 66 12.51 8.14 13.11
CA MET A 66 11.46 7.81 14.06
C MET A 66 10.46 8.95 14.12
N LEU A 67 9.19 8.62 13.98
CA LEU A 67 8.05 9.53 14.01
C LEU A 67 7.25 9.28 15.28
N SER A 68 6.79 10.34 15.92
CA SER A 68 5.79 10.24 16.97
C SER A 68 4.43 9.83 16.38
N ARG A 69 3.52 9.40 17.27
CA ARG A 69 2.15 9.02 16.89
C ARG A 69 1.39 10.18 16.25
N GLU A 70 1.60 11.40 16.74
CA GLU A 70 0.96 12.63 16.25
C GLU A 70 1.40 12.92 14.82
N LEU A 71 2.72 12.91 14.56
CA LEU A 71 3.24 13.13 13.21
C LEU A 71 2.77 12.03 12.28
N TRP A 72 2.88 10.77 12.67
CA TRP A 72 2.35 9.66 11.88
C TRP A 72 0.87 9.87 11.53
N ASN A 73 0.01 10.22 12.49
CA ASN A 73 -1.41 10.42 12.20
C ASN A 73 -1.70 11.58 11.26
N ALA A 74 -0.87 12.62 11.26
CA ALA A 74 -0.99 13.74 10.34
C ALA A 74 -0.64 13.33 8.89
N ILE A 75 0.44 12.56 8.69
CA ILE A 75 1.01 12.35 7.34
C ILE A 75 0.96 10.91 6.81
N ARG A 76 0.41 9.94 7.56
CA ARG A 76 0.42 8.51 7.20
C ARG A 76 -0.15 8.18 5.82
N THR A 77 -1.11 8.97 5.34
CA THR A 77 -1.72 8.77 4.02
C THR A 77 -0.71 9.12 2.94
N ASP A 78 -0.15 10.33 2.99
CA ASP A 78 0.86 10.79 2.05
C ASP A 78 2.15 9.97 2.12
N LEU A 79 2.55 9.53 3.32
CA LEU A 79 3.68 8.61 3.51
C LEU A 79 3.48 7.27 2.82
N LYS A 80 2.27 6.70 2.83
CA LYS A 80 1.99 5.43 2.15
C LYS A 80 1.99 5.58 0.64
N ILE A 81 1.46 6.69 0.13
CA ILE A 81 1.52 7.04 -1.30
C ILE A 81 2.99 7.19 -1.71
N ALA A 82 3.77 7.93 -0.94
CA ALA A 82 5.21 8.10 -1.15
C ALA A 82 5.98 6.76 -1.10
N GLU A 83 5.66 5.88 -0.15
CA GLU A 83 6.24 4.54 -0.06
C GLU A 83 5.93 3.70 -1.32
N ALA A 84 4.69 3.74 -1.81
CA ALA A 84 4.31 3.02 -3.03
C ALA A 84 5.05 3.56 -4.26
N GLN A 85 5.17 4.88 -4.40
CA GLN A 85 5.93 5.51 -5.48
C GLN A 85 7.42 5.18 -5.40
N LEU A 86 8.01 5.19 -4.20
CA LEU A 86 9.41 4.84 -3.99
C LEU A 86 9.67 3.38 -4.37
N ARG A 87 8.81 2.44 -3.93
CA ARG A 87 8.89 1.02 -4.31
C ARG A 87 8.84 0.83 -5.83
N SER A 88 7.99 1.60 -6.51
CA SER A 88 7.91 1.61 -7.97
C SER A 88 9.24 2.08 -8.61
N LYS A 89 9.82 3.19 -8.12
CA LYS A 89 11.13 3.69 -8.58
C LYS A 89 12.28 2.73 -8.32
N GLU A 90 12.24 2.00 -7.21
CA GLU A 90 13.24 0.99 -6.85
C GLU A 90 13.09 -0.31 -7.67
N GLY A 91 12.13 -0.38 -8.59
CA GLY A 91 11.87 -1.57 -9.38
C GLY A 91 11.26 -2.71 -8.57
N VAL A 92 10.83 -2.44 -7.33
CA VAL A 92 10.05 -3.37 -6.50
C VAL A 92 8.58 -3.22 -6.91
N VAL A 93 8.29 -3.53 -8.17
CA VAL A 93 6.93 -3.80 -8.62
C VAL A 93 6.47 -5.02 -7.84
N ALA A 94 5.34 -4.94 -7.15
CA ALA A 94 4.72 -6.14 -6.59
C ALA A 94 4.48 -7.08 -7.78
N LYS A 95 5.27 -8.16 -7.87
CA LYS A 95 5.21 -9.07 -9.00
C LYS A 95 3.81 -9.66 -9.01
N GLU A 96 3.00 -9.29 -9.99
CA GLU A 96 1.66 -9.82 -10.12
C GLU A 96 1.74 -11.35 -10.21
N PRO A 97 0.82 -12.09 -9.58
CA PRO A 97 0.84 -13.55 -9.58
C PRO A 97 0.30 -14.10 -10.91
N LEU A 98 0.92 -13.71 -12.03
CA LEU A 98 0.50 -14.07 -13.38
C LEU A 98 0.57 -15.59 -13.62
N ASP A 99 1.53 -16.27 -12.99
CA ASP A 99 1.62 -17.75 -13.04
C ASP A 99 0.42 -18.41 -12.35
N ASP A 100 -0.04 -17.86 -11.21
CA ASP A 100 -1.21 -18.39 -10.51
C ASP A 100 -2.51 -17.98 -11.17
N PHE A 101 -2.55 -16.80 -11.81
CA PHE A 101 -3.65 -16.40 -12.68
C PHE A 101 -3.79 -17.34 -13.88
N LYS A 102 -2.67 -17.70 -14.51
CA LYS A 102 -2.67 -18.69 -15.59
C LYS A 102 -3.22 -20.03 -15.13
N LYS A 103 -2.78 -20.53 -13.96
CA LYS A 103 -3.35 -21.76 -13.36
C LYS A 103 -4.84 -21.61 -13.08
N PHE A 104 -5.28 -20.46 -12.58
CA PHE A 104 -6.70 -20.20 -12.36
C PHE A 104 -7.49 -20.35 -13.67
N LEU A 105 -7.02 -19.74 -14.77
CA LEU A 105 -7.67 -19.91 -16.08
C LEU A 105 -7.63 -21.35 -16.59
N ASP A 106 -6.53 -22.06 -16.39
CA ASP A 106 -6.34 -23.44 -16.88
C ASP A 106 -7.19 -24.47 -16.11
N PHE A 107 -7.45 -24.25 -14.81
CA PHE A 107 -8.08 -25.25 -13.93
C PHE A 107 -9.48 -24.90 -13.45
N TRP A 108 -9.91 -23.64 -13.51
CA TRP A 108 -11.23 -23.26 -13.05
C TRP A 108 -12.29 -23.74 -14.04
N ASP A 109 -13.26 -24.51 -13.55
CA ASP A 109 -14.38 -25.06 -14.34
C ASP A 109 -15.43 -23.97 -14.61
N PHE A 110 -15.11 -23.02 -15.49
CA PHE A 110 -16.03 -21.94 -15.83
C PHE A 110 -17.25 -22.47 -16.58
N SER A 111 -18.45 -22.16 -16.09
CA SER A 111 -19.68 -22.31 -16.90
C SER A 111 -20.00 -21.07 -17.75
N TYR A 112 -19.09 -20.10 -17.82
CA TYR A 112 -19.24 -18.80 -18.49
C TYR A 112 -17.88 -18.32 -19.03
N GLU A 113 -17.86 -17.35 -19.94
CA GLU A 113 -16.60 -16.79 -20.42
C GLU A 113 -15.95 -15.89 -19.36
N TYR A 114 -14.63 -16.01 -19.16
CA TYR A 114 -13.91 -15.15 -18.24
C TYR A 114 -13.91 -13.69 -18.76
N ASP A 115 -14.41 -12.77 -17.94
CA ASP A 115 -14.43 -11.34 -18.21
C ASP A 115 -13.20 -10.66 -17.57
N PRO A 116 -12.27 -10.08 -18.37
CA PRO A 116 -11.09 -9.39 -17.87
C PRO A 116 -11.37 -7.94 -17.46
N ALA A 117 -12.62 -7.47 -17.49
CA ALA A 117 -12.94 -6.12 -17.06
C ALA A 117 -12.79 -5.97 -15.54
N VAL A 118 -12.27 -4.82 -15.12
CA VAL A 118 -12.19 -4.42 -13.71
C VAL A 118 -12.71 -3.01 -13.56
N VAL A 119 -13.67 -2.83 -12.67
CA VAL A 119 -14.25 -1.53 -12.33
C VAL A 119 -14.00 -1.27 -10.84
N CYS A 120 -13.53 -0.07 -10.52
CA CYS A 120 -13.41 0.39 -9.15
C CYS A 120 -14.74 0.98 -8.66
N PRO A 121 -15.42 0.35 -7.70
CA PRO A 121 -16.69 0.87 -7.18
C PRO A 121 -16.54 2.10 -6.27
N VAL A 122 -15.30 2.54 -6.01
CA VAL A 122 -15.00 3.67 -5.12
C VAL A 122 -14.76 4.96 -5.91
N CYS A 123 -13.87 4.92 -6.91
CA CYS A 123 -13.51 6.10 -7.71
C CYS A 123 -14.07 6.08 -9.14
N GLY A 124 -14.66 4.96 -9.59
CA GLY A 124 -15.21 4.83 -10.93
C GLY A 124 -14.18 4.55 -12.02
N ASN A 125 -12.89 4.43 -11.70
CA ASN A 125 -11.88 3.99 -12.67
C ASN A 125 -12.22 2.59 -13.19
N GLU A 126 -11.94 2.32 -14.45
CA GLU A 126 -12.28 1.07 -15.12
C GLU A 126 -11.30 0.72 -16.24
N THR A 127 -11.25 -0.56 -16.58
CA THR A 127 -10.53 -1.09 -17.73
C THR A 127 -11.33 -2.24 -18.35
N GLU A 128 -11.31 -2.34 -19.67
CA GLU A 128 -11.91 -3.47 -20.40
C GLU A 128 -11.06 -4.74 -20.28
N ASP A 129 -9.73 -4.61 -20.18
CA ASP A 129 -8.82 -5.73 -19.98
C ASP A 129 -7.59 -5.32 -19.18
N TRP A 130 -7.60 -5.62 -17.88
CA TRP A 130 -6.52 -5.27 -16.95
C TRP A 130 -5.16 -5.86 -17.35
N ARG A 131 -5.14 -6.94 -18.13
CA ARG A 131 -3.92 -7.67 -18.52
C ARG A 131 -3.13 -6.92 -19.59
N THR A 132 -3.83 -6.17 -20.44
CA THR A 132 -3.24 -5.47 -21.60
C THR A 132 -3.41 -3.96 -21.54
N ASP A 133 -4.06 -3.43 -20.51
CA ASP A 133 -4.24 -2.00 -20.34
C ASP A 133 -2.88 -1.28 -20.25
N PRO A 134 -2.58 -0.33 -21.16
CA PRO A 134 -1.30 0.36 -21.19
C PRO A 134 -1.09 1.30 -19.99
N PHE A 135 -2.17 1.72 -19.33
CA PHE A 135 -2.12 2.55 -18.12
C PHE A 135 -2.06 1.72 -16.84
N HIS A 136 -2.37 0.42 -16.94
CA HIS A 136 -2.35 -0.53 -15.83
C HIS A 136 -3.05 0.01 -14.55
N PRO A 137 -4.32 0.46 -14.64
CA PRO A 137 -5.03 1.12 -13.55
C PRO A 137 -5.34 0.19 -12.37
N PHE A 138 -5.22 -1.13 -12.59
CA PHE A 138 -5.40 -2.17 -11.59
C PHE A 138 -4.23 -3.12 -11.60
N THR A 139 -3.71 -3.43 -10.41
CA THR A 139 -2.67 -4.45 -10.24
C THR A 139 -3.24 -5.65 -9.52
N LEU A 140 -3.02 -6.83 -10.08
CA LEU A 140 -3.36 -8.12 -9.50
C LEU A 140 -2.48 -8.40 -8.28
N ALA A 141 -3.08 -8.32 -7.11
CA ALA A 141 -2.43 -8.60 -5.83
C ALA A 141 -2.47 -10.09 -5.45
N ASN A 142 -3.50 -10.82 -5.92
CA ASN A 142 -3.65 -12.25 -5.65
C ASN A 142 -4.48 -12.92 -6.74
N ALA A 143 -4.12 -14.16 -7.06
CA ALA A 143 -4.92 -15.08 -7.86
C ALA A 143 -4.79 -16.48 -7.28
N ASN A 144 -5.88 -17.24 -7.24
CA ASN A 144 -5.82 -18.64 -6.83
C ASN A 144 -6.85 -19.51 -7.55
N ILE A 145 -6.59 -20.82 -7.54
CA ILE A 145 -7.46 -21.86 -8.09
C ILE A 145 -8.77 -22.04 -7.31
N GLY A 146 -8.93 -21.35 -6.17
CA GLY A 146 -10.16 -21.32 -5.39
C GLY A 146 -11.17 -20.28 -5.89
N GLY A 147 -10.88 -19.63 -7.02
CA GLY A 147 -11.78 -18.69 -7.66
C GLY A 147 -11.67 -17.27 -7.11
N LEU A 148 -10.56 -16.91 -6.48
CA LEU A 148 -10.38 -15.55 -5.95
C LEU A 148 -9.30 -14.80 -6.74
N LEU A 149 -9.72 -13.71 -7.38
CA LEU A 149 -8.84 -12.66 -7.89
C LEU A 149 -8.95 -11.43 -7.01
N VAL A 150 -7.81 -10.79 -6.71
CA VAL A 150 -7.76 -9.57 -5.90
C VAL A 150 -6.95 -8.52 -6.63
N PHE A 151 -7.54 -7.35 -6.79
CA PHE A 151 -6.96 -6.20 -7.45
C PHE A 151 -6.80 -5.03 -6.49
N HIS A 152 -5.78 -4.21 -6.75
CA HIS A 152 -5.61 -2.90 -6.15
C HIS A 152 -5.81 -1.83 -7.22
N CYS A 153 -6.70 -0.89 -6.95
CA CYS A 153 -6.86 0.31 -7.78
C CYS A 153 -5.68 1.24 -7.53
N GLN A 154 -4.95 1.58 -8.60
CA GLN A 154 -3.77 2.45 -8.52
C GLN A 154 -4.12 3.91 -8.21
N GLU A 155 -5.37 4.31 -8.47
CA GLU A 155 -5.82 5.69 -8.26
C GLU A 155 -6.24 5.97 -6.81
N CYS A 156 -7.13 5.13 -6.26
CA CYS A 156 -7.70 5.37 -4.93
C CYS A 156 -7.25 4.37 -3.86
N GLY A 157 -6.43 3.37 -4.21
CA GLY A 157 -5.93 2.34 -3.30
C GLY A 157 -6.98 1.33 -2.83
N ALA A 158 -8.21 1.36 -3.37
CA ALA A 158 -9.25 0.40 -3.01
C ALA A 158 -8.83 -1.02 -3.40
N THR A 159 -9.25 -1.99 -2.58
CA THR A 159 -9.10 -3.43 -2.89
C THR A 159 -10.38 -3.95 -3.50
N ILE A 160 -10.30 -4.50 -4.71
CA ILE A 160 -11.40 -5.15 -5.42
C ILE A 160 -11.16 -6.66 -5.38
N ARG A 161 -12.18 -7.45 -5.04
CA ARG A 161 -12.11 -8.91 -4.97
C ARG A 161 -13.16 -9.49 -5.89
N GLN A 162 -12.73 -10.18 -6.93
CA GLN A 162 -13.61 -10.94 -7.82
C GLN A 162 -13.60 -12.40 -7.35
N LYS A 163 -14.75 -12.85 -6.83
CA LYS A 163 -15.00 -14.23 -6.41
C LYS A 163 -15.75 -14.95 -7.53
N HIS A 164 -15.05 -15.81 -8.23
CA HIS A 164 -15.62 -16.73 -9.19
C HIS A 164 -16.24 -17.91 -8.43
N PHE A 165 -17.51 -18.14 -8.72
CA PHE A 165 -18.24 -19.37 -8.42
C PHE A 165 -18.43 -20.13 -9.72
N LYS A 166 -19.01 -21.33 -9.63
CA LYS A 166 -19.25 -22.19 -10.79
C LYS A 166 -20.07 -21.49 -11.88
N ASP A 167 -21.10 -20.77 -11.48
CA ASP A 167 -22.15 -20.19 -12.34
C ASP A 167 -22.07 -18.68 -12.51
N LYS A 168 -21.31 -17.98 -11.65
CA LYS A 168 -21.27 -16.51 -11.63
C LYS A 168 -19.98 -15.98 -11.03
N MET A 169 -19.74 -14.70 -11.24
CA MET A 169 -18.71 -13.92 -10.53
C MET A 169 -19.40 -12.90 -9.61
N ILE A 170 -18.87 -12.73 -8.40
CA ILE A 170 -19.29 -11.71 -7.44
C ILE A 170 -18.11 -10.80 -7.14
N ALA A 171 -18.29 -9.50 -7.33
CA ALA A 171 -17.32 -8.49 -6.94
C ALA A 171 -17.61 -7.95 -5.54
N GLU A 172 -16.59 -7.92 -4.68
CA GLU A 172 -16.59 -7.25 -3.39
C GLU A 172 -15.50 -6.20 -3.37
N PHE A 173 -15.62 -5.18 -2.52
CA PHE A 173 -14.56 -4.20 -2.37
C PHE A 173 -14.31 -3.77 -0.94
N THR A 174 -13.14 -3.17 -0.72
CA THR A 174 -12.81 -2.47 0.51
C THR A 174 -12.16 -1.14 0.13
N PRO A 175 -12.73 0.00 0.55
CA PRO A 175 -12.10 1.29 0.36
C PRO A 175 -10.72 1.33 1.00
N ALA A 176 -9.82 2.14 0.45
CA ALA A 176 -8.54 2.41 1.08
C ALA A 176 -8.74 2.92 2.52
N PRO A 177 -7.81 2.66 3.44
CA PRO A 177 -7.92 3.08 4.84
C PRO A 177 -8.18 4.58 5.02
N GLU A 178 -7.72 5.43 4.09
CA GLU A 178 -7.98 6.87 4.07
C GLU A 178 -9.41 7.27 3.69
N LEU A 179 -10.18 6.42 2.99
CA LEU A 179 -11.54 6.72 2.51
C LEU A 179 -12.66 6.17 3.41
N ARG A 180 -12.33 5.61 4.59
CA ARG A 180 -13.32 5.12 5.58
C ARG A 180 -13.90 6.20 6.49
N LYS A 181 -13.57 7.48 6.23
CA LYS A 181 -14.11 8.63 6.95
C LYS A 181 -15.04 9.41 6.03
N ALA A 182 -16.28 8.91 5.89
CA ALA A 182 -17.42 9.69 5.47
C ALA A 182 -18.61 9.24 6.33
#